data_AF-A0A849Y6G9-F1
#
_entry.id   AF-A0A849Y6G9-F1
#
_cell.length_a   1.000
_cell.length_b   1.000
_cell.length_c   1.000
_cell.angle_alpha   90.00
_cell.angle_beta   90.00
_cell.angle_gamma   90.00
#
_symmetry.space_group_name_H-M   'P 1'
#
loop_
_entity.id
_entity.type
_entity.pdbx_description
1 polymer ?
#
loop_
_entity_poly.entity_id
_entity_poly.type
_entity_poly.pdbx_seq_one_letter_code
_entity_poly.pdbx_strand_id
1 'polypeptide(L)'
;KKERRRRLMAAQREVSARLLRARIGGTERVLVEKAGRGAWGRSEREAPGVDGRVLLRGGGWRRGEFHAARIVAASEYDVTAEKAAA
;
A
#
# COMPACT_ATOMS: atom_id res chain seq x y z
N LYS A 1 -8.08 4.32 29.85
CA LYS A 1 -7.48 4.94 28.62
C LYS A 1 -6.96 3.90 27.61
N LYS A 2 -6.10 2.95 28.01
CA LYS A 2 -5.52 1.92 27.11
C LYS A 2 -6.57 0.97 26.50
N GLU A 3 -7.55 0.53 27.28
CA GLU A 3 -8.58 -0.40 26.81
C GLU A 3 -9.51 0.20 25.74
N ARG A 4 -9.99 1.44 25.96
CA ARG A 4 -10.76 2.20 24.96
C ARG A 4 -9.97 2.38 23.64
N ARG A 5 -8.67 2.69 23.72
CA ARG A 5 -7.79 2.78 22.55
C ARG A 5 -7.71 1.44 21.81
N ARG A 6 -7.57 0.31 22.53
CA ARG A 6 -7.52 -1.03 21.91
C ARG A 6 -8.80 -1.36 21.15
N ARG A 7 -9.96 -1.11 21.76
CA ARG A 7 -11.28 -1.36 21.14
C ARG A 7 -11.46 -0.50 19.88
N LEU A 8 -11.10 0.79 19.94
CA LEU A 8 -11.18 1.69 18.78
C LEU A 8 -10.24 1.28 17.65
N MET A 9 -9.00 0.88 17.97
CA MET A 9 -8.03 0.46 16.96
C MET A 9 -8.45 -0.85 16.28
N ALA A 10 -9.11 -1.77 17.00
CA ALA A 10 -9.66 -2.99 16.41
C ALA A 10 -10.75 -2.67 15.36
N ALA A 11 -11.70 -1.79 15.70
CA ALA A 11 -12.73 -1.35 14.75
C ALA A 11 -12.12 -0.59 13.55
N GLN A 12 -11.11 0.24 13.79
CA GLN A 12 -10.41 0.98 12.73
C GLN A 12 -9.71 0.04 11.75
N ARG A 13 -9.09 -1.06 12.23
CA ARG A 13 -8.45 -2.07 11.38
C ARG A 13 -9.40 -2.67 10.37
N GLU A 14 -10.61 -3.05 10.81
CA GLU A 14 -11.60 -3.66 9.93
C GLU A 14 -12.03 -2.68 8.82
N VAL A 15 -12.26 -1.41 9.19
CA VAL A 15 -12.59 -0.35 8.24
C VAL A 15 -11.46 -0.14 7.24
N SER A 16 -10.21 -0.05 7.72
CA SER A 16 -9.04 0.13 6.87
C SER A 16 -8.86 -1.04 5.91
N ALA A 17 -8.92 -2.28 6.40
CA ALA A 17 -8.83 -3.47 5.58
C ALA A 17 -9.94 -3.54 4.51
N ARG A 18 -11.15 -3.06 4.80
CA ARG A 18 -12.24 -2.98 3.81
C ARG A 18 -11.93 -1.96 2.71
N LEU A 19 -11.47 -0.76 3.09
CA LEU A 19 -11.12 0.29 2.14
C LEU A 19 -9.94 -0.10 1.24
N LEU A 20 -8.91 -0.74 1.81
CA LEU A 20 -7.76 -1.21 1.05
C LEU A 20 -8.14 -2.36 0.11
N ARG A 21 -9.02 -3.28 0.53
CA ARG A 21 -9.53 -4.36 -0.34
C ARG A 21 -10.28 -3.83 -1.55
N ALA A 22 -11.00 -2.71 -1.41
CA ALA A 22 -11.68 -2.08 -2.55
C ALA A 22 -10.72 -1.53 -3.62
N ARG A 23 -9.42 -1.37 -3.31
CA ARG A 23 -8.40 -0.95 -4.29
C ARG A 23 -7.91 -2.11 -5.16
N ILE A 24 -8.13 -3.37 -4.75
CA ILE A 24 -7.65 -4.55 -5.49
C ILE A 24 -8.25 -4.54 -6.91
N GLY A 25 -7.41 -4.78 -7.90
CA GLY A 25 -7.75 -4.73 -9.32
C GLY A 25 -7.56 -3.36 -9.97
N GLY A 26 -7.49 -2.28 -9.18
CA GLY A 26 -7.20 -0.93 -9.65
C GLY A 26 -5.71 -0.73 -9.95
N THR A 27 -5.42 0.21 -10.86
CA THR A 27 -4.06 0.67 -11.16
C THR A 27 -3.84 2.04 -10.55
N GLU A 28 -2.73 2.19 -9.85
CA GLU A 28 -2.34 3.44 -9.20
C GLU A 28 -0.94 3.87 -9.64
N ARG A 29 -0.71 5.18 -9.64
CA ARG A 29 0.62 5.74 -9.87
C ARG A 29 1.39 5.73 -8.55
N VAL A 30 2.50 4.98 -8.51
CA VAL A 30 3.27 4.73 -7.28
C VAL A 30 4.68 5.29 -7.43
N LEU A 31 5.07 6.16 -6.49
CA LEU A 31 6.45 6.60 -6.31
C LEU A 31 7.24 5.53 -5.59
N VAL A 32 8.31 5.03 -6.21
CA VAL A 32 9.17 3.99 -5.61
C VAL A 32 10.12 4.63 -4.61
N GLU A 33 9.97 4.28 -3.34
CA GLU A 33 10.81 4.76 -2.24
C GLU A 33 12.01 3.84 -2.01
N LYS A 34 11.82 2.54 -2.23
CA LYS A 34 12.87 1.52 -2.15
C LYS A 34 12.71 0.53 -3.30
N ALA A 35 13.82 0.26 -4.00
CA ALA A 35 13.92 -0.78 -5.02
C ALA A 35 14.65 -2.03 -4.49
N GLY A 36 14.62 -3.12 -5.26
CA GLY A 36 15.30 -4.38 -4.91
C GLY A 36 14.52 -5.23 -3.91
N ARG A 37 15.22 -5.90 -3.00
CA ARG A 37 14.59 -6.82 -2.04
C ARG A 37 13.70 -6.05 -1.05
N GLY A 38 12.41 -6.41 -1.04
CA GLY A 38 11.40 -5.70 -0.25
C GLY A 38 11.16 -4.29 -0.79
N ALA A 39 11.02 -4.17 -2.11
CA ALA A 39 10.67 -2.92 -2.76
C ALA A 39 9.32 -2.40 -2.24
N TRP A 40 9.25 -1.08 -2.05
CA TRP A 40 8.04 -0.41 -1.60
C TRP A 40 7.98 1.03 -2.12
N GLY A 41 6.77 1.56 -2.15
CA GLY A 41 6.48 2.91 -2.57
C GLY A 41 5.22 3.47 -1.92
N ARG A 42 4.80 4.62 -2.43
CA ARG A 42 3.60 5.33 -2.00
C ARG A 42 2.83 5.82 -3.22
N SER A 43 1.51 5.69 -3.19
CA SER A 43 0.62 6.39 -4.11
C SER A 43 0.23 7.76 -3.51
N GLU A 44 -0.65 8.48 -4.19
CA GLU A 44 -1.27 9.70 -3.67
C GLU A 44 -2.10 9.46 -2.40
N ARG A 45 -2.43 8.20 -2.10
CA ARG A 45 -3.23 7.80 -0.93
C ARG A 45 -2.39 7.60 0.35
N GLU A 46 -1.05 7.65 0.28
CA GLU A 46 -0.17 7.39 1.43
C GLU A 46 0.75 8.57 1.79
N ALA A 47 0.51 9.16 2.96
CA ALA A 47 1.39 10.17 3.56
C ALA A 47 2.73 9.56 4.05
N PRO A 48 3.85 10.29 3.92
CA PRO A 48 5.16 9.79 4.32
C PRO A 48 5.26 9.61 5.84
N GLY A 49 5.77 8.45 6.27
CA GLY A 49 6.12 8.19 7.67
C GLY A 49 4.95 7.88 8.61
N VAL A 50 3.72 8.00 8.14
CA VAL A 50 2.50 7.80 8.95
C VAL A 50 1.61 6.72 8.39
N ASP A 51 1.34 6.76 7.08
CA ASP A 51 0.43 5.80 6.43
C ASP A 51 1.14 4.50 6.05
N GLY A 52 0.33 3.54 5.57
CA GLY A 52 0.81 2.26 5.04
C GLY A 52 1.68 2.40 3.80
N ARG A 53 2.10 1.25 3.26
CA ARG A 53 2.98 1.18 2.10
C ARG A 53 2.30 0.45 0.94
N VAL A 54 2.75 0.78 -0.25
CA VAL A 54 2.53 -0.05 -1.43
C VAL A 54 3.73 -0.98 -1.57
N LEU A 55 3.54 -2.26 -1.25
CA LEU A 55 4.55 -3.31 -1.39
C LEU A 55 4.64 -3.72 -2.86
N LEU A 56 5.83 -3.65 -3.43
CA LEU A 56 6.05 -3.83 -4.86
C LEU A 56 6.62 -5.21 -5.15
N ARG A 57 5.85 -6.04 -5.86
CA ARG A 57 6.26 -7.38 -6.31
C ARG A 57 6.88 -7.34 -7.70
N GLY A 58 7.70 -8.34 -8.00
CA GLY A 58 8.43 -8.41 -9.27
C GLY A 58 9.61 -7.45 -9.35
N GLY A 59 10.14 -7.28 -10.57
CA GLY A 59 11.38 -6.56 -10.84
C GLY A 59 11.22 -5.26 -11.64
N GLY A 60 12.34 -4.54 -11.76
CA GLY A 60 12.44 -3.32 -12.59
C GLY A 60 11.78 -2.08 -11.98
N TRP A 61 11.57 -2.06 -10.67
CA TRP A 61 11.21 -0.84 -9.93
C TRP A 61 12.45 0.03 -9.77
N ARG A 62 12.35 1.32 -10.10
CA ARG A 62 13.46 2.27 -9.95
C ARG A 62 13.11 3.31 -8.90
N ARG A 63 13.95 3.41 -7.86
CA ARG A 63 13.76 4.36 -6.76
C ARG A 63 13.75 5.80 -7.30
N GLY A 64 12.80 6.61 -6.81
CA GLY A 64 12.59 7.98 -7.23
C GLY A 64 11.71 8.12 -8.48
N GLU A 65 11.34 7.03 -9.14
CA GLU A 65 10.45 7.06 -10.30
C GLU A 65 9.02 6.69 -9.94
N PHE A 66 8.09 7.21 -10.74
CA PHE A 66 6.70 6.80 -10.73
C PHE A 66 6.48 5.63 -11.69
N HIS A 67 5.77 4.61 -11.21
CA HIS A 67 5.34 3.48 -12.03
C HIS A 67 3.83 3.28 -11.90
N ALA A 68 3.19 2.84 -12.99
CA ALA A 68 1.83 2.31 -12.93
C ALA A 68 1.86 0.92 -12.29
N ALA A 69 1.17 0.76 -11.17
CA ALA A 69 1.13 -0.46 -10.41
C ALA A 69 -0.31 -0.91 -10.17
N ARG A 70 -0.64 -2.15 -10.54
CA ARG A 70 -1.93 -2.76 -10.28
C ARG A 70 -1.93 -3.35 -8.88
N ILE A 71 -2.89 -2.97 -8.05
CA ILE A 71 -3.07 -3.54 -6.71
C ILE A 71 -3.62 -4.96 -6.86
N VAL A 72 -2.93 -5.94 -6.27
CA VAL A 72 -3.28 -7.38 -6.37
C VAL A 72 -3.69 -7.97 -5.03
N ALA A 73 -3.29 -7.35 -3.91
CA ALA A 73 -3.71 -7.77 -2.58
C ALA A 73 -3.73 -6.58 -1.61
N ALA A 74 -4.44 -6.74 -0.50
CA ALA A 74 -4.49 -5.79 0.60
C ALA A 74 -4.35 -6.53 1.93
N SER A 75 -3.59 -5.94 2.85
CA SER A 75 -3.51 -6.35 4.27
C SER A 75 -4.30 -5.36 5.13
N GLU A 76 -4.10 -5.40 6.45
CA GLU A 76 -4.75 -4.48 7.39
C GLU A 76 -4.39 -3.01 7.15
N TYR A 77 -3.17 -2.74 6.66
CA TYR A 77 -2.64 -1.39 6.51
C TYR A 77 -1.88 -1.15 5.20
N ASP A 78 -1.43 -2.21 4.53
CA ASP A 78 -0.63 -2.11 3.32
C ASP A 78 -1.38 -2.69 2.12
N VAL A 79 -1.00 -2.26 0.93
CA VAL A 79 -1.42 -2.91 -0.32
C VAL A 79 -0.21 -3.52 -1.00
N THR A 80 -0.43 -4.60 -1.75
CA THR A 80 0.59 -5.20 -2.59
C THR A 80 0.24 -4.97 -4.05
N ALA A 81 1.22 -4.55 -4.83
CA ALA A 81 1.05 -4.20 -6.23
C ALA A 81 2.12 -4.83 -7.12
N GLU A 82 1.74 -5.07 -8.36
CA GLU A 82 2.61 -5.52 -9.44
C GLU A 82 2.59 -4.47 -10.55
N LYS A 83 3.57 -4.47 -11.46
CA LYS A 83 3.52 -3.54 -12.60
C LYS A 83 2.26 -3.78 -13.42
N ALA A 84 1.57 -2.71 -13.77
CA ALA A 84 0.48 -2.82 -14.73
C ALA A 84 1.04 -3.29 -16.09
N ALA A 85 0.32 -4.18 -16.76
CA ALA A 85 0.60 -4.47 -18.16
C ALA A 85 0.43 -3.18 -18.98
N ALA A 86 1.26 -3.02 -20.01
CA ALA A 86 1.13 -1.94 -20.98
C ALA A 86 -0.17 -2.10 -21.79
#